data_AF-A0AAV9CKD9-F1
#
_entry.id   AF-A0AAV9CKD9-F1
#
_cell.length_a   1.000
_cell.length_b   1.000
_cell.length_c   1.000
_cell.angle_alpha   90.00
_cell.angle_beta   90.00
_cell.angle_gamma   90.00
#
_symmetry.space_group_name_H-M   'P 1'
#
loop_
_entity.id
_entity.type
_entity.pdbx_description
1 polymer ?
#
loop_
_entity_poly.entity_id
_entity_poly.type
_entity_poly.pdbx_seq_one_letter_code
_entity_poly.pdbx_strand_id
1 'polypeptide(L)'
;MGSPKDGSTRKTKSAMNRWGKAIVGYVINKMPVYTPFLAFIKRQWKIRGDIQLFLQGNGFFMVHFDLVEDMRRVLKGGPWTMDNRPFVLKKWFPSVRMEQERLTSVPIWVKFPNLPLHIWIKECLGKIASAVGTPLFMDTATQMETRISFA
;
A
#
# COMPACT_ATOMS: atom_id res chain seq x y z
N MET A 1 -44.33 12.40 -3.78
CA MET A 1 -43.30 11.42 -3.33
C MET A 1 -41.94 12.09 -3.39
N GLY A 2 -41.49 12.64 -2.26
CA GLY A 2 -40.19 13.33 -2.18
C GLY A 2 -39.06 12.32 -2.14
N SER A 3 -38.11 12.43 -3.07
CA SER A 3 -36.88 11.64 -3.06
C SER A 3 -35.91 12.17 -1.99
N PRO A 4 -35.42 11.34 -1.05
CA PRO A 4 -34.39 11.76 -0.10
C PRO A 4 -32.99 11.53 -0.68
N LYS A 5 -32.30 12.57 -1.17
CA LYS A 5 -30.92 12.43 -1.72
C LYS A 5 -29.87 13.45 -1.25
N ASP A 6 -30.16 14.37 -0.33
CA ASP A 6 -29.20 15.44 0.03
C ASP A 6 -28.27 15.10 1.22
N GLY A 7 -28.67 14.17 2.11
CA GLY A 7 -27.91 13.87 3.33
C GLY A 7 -26.67 12.98 3.15
N SER A 8 -26.63 12.13 2.11
CA SER A 8 -25.57 11.13 1.92
C SER A 8 -24.30 11.73 1.30
N THR A 9 -24.47 12.61 0.31
CA THR A 9 -23.38 13.25 -0.45
C THR A 9 -22.54 14.19 0.42
N ARG A 10 -23.16 14.87 1.38
CA ARG A 10 -22.50 15.84 2.28
C ARG A 10 -21.62 15.16 3.33
N LYS A 11 -22.07 14.01 3.87
CA LYS A 11 -21.29 13.21 4.85
C LYS A 11 -20.02 12.62 4.23
N THR A 12 -20.12 12.12 3.01
CA THR A 12 -18.98 11.55 2.26
C THR A 12 -17.89 12.61 2.00
N LYS A 13 -18.27 13.82 1.59
CA LYS A 13 -17.32 14.94 1.41
C LYS A 13 -16.61 15.31 2.72
N SER A 14 -17.36 15.42 3.82
CA SER A 14 -16.77 15.74 5.12
C SER A 14 -15.77 14.68 5.60
N ALA A 15 -16.09 13.40 5.38
CA ALA A 15 -15.20 12.30 5.75
C ALA A 15 -13.95 12.25 4.87
N MET A 16 -14.08 12.53 3.56
CA MET A 16 -12.94 12.66 2.64
C MET A 16 -12.01 13.81 3.00
N ASN A 17 -12.55 14.95 3.43
CA ASN A 17 -11.72 16.07 3.89
C ASN A 17 -10.90 15.71 5.13
N ARG A 18 -11.48 14.94 6.06
CA ARG A 18 -10.81 14.53 7.29
C ARG A 18 -9.79 13.40 7.07
N TRP A 19 -10.16 12.38 6.31
CA TRP A 19 -9.41 11.12 6.20
C TRP A 19 -8.80 10.86 4.82
N GLY A 20 -8.83 11.84 3.90
CA GLY A 20 -8.32 11.68 2.53
C GLY A 20 -6.82 11.41 2.42
N LYS A 21 -6.07 11.65 3.50
CA LYS A 21 -4.64 11.34 3.65
C LYS A 21 -4.38 10.08 4.48
N ALA A 22 -5.41 9.25 4.72
CA ALA A 22 -5.25 8.04 5.54
C ALA A 22 -5.01 6.78 4.70
N ILE A 23 -4.26 5.86 5.29
CA ILE A 23 -4.09 4.48 4.83
C ILE A 23 -4.72 3.58 5.89
N VAL A 24 -5.45 2.56 5.44
CA VAL A 24 -5.80 1.41 6.28
C VAL A 24 -4.94 0.24 5.89
N GLY A 25 -4.65 -0.62 6.86
CA GLY A 25 -3.94 -1.85 6.59
C GLY A 25 -4.04 -2.85 7.71
N TYR A 26 -3.42 -4.00 7.48
CA TYR A 26 -3.25 -4.99 8.53
C TYR A 26 -1.94 -5.76 8.32
N VAL A 27 -1.42 -6.30 9.42
CA VAL A 27 -0.23 -7.17 9.40
C VAL A 27 -0.71 -8.62 9.35
N ILE A 28 -0.26 -9.38 8.34
CA ILE A 28 -0.71 -10.78 8.20
C ILE A 28 -0.32 -11.60 9.44
N ASN A 29 -1.31 -12.29 10.01
CA ASN A 29 -1.19 -13.16 11.19
C ASN A 29 -0.62 -12.50 12.44
N LYS A 30 -0.57 -11.17 12.55
CA LYS A 30 0.05 -10.49 13.70
C LYS A 30 -0.75 -9.29 14.17
N MET A 31 -0.90 -9.15 15.49
CA MET A 31 -1.40 -7.94 16.12
C MET A 31 -0.21 -7.06 16.52
N PRO A 32 -0.03 -5.88 15.92
CA PRO A 32 1.01 -4.97 16.34
C PRO A 32 0.71 -4.35 17.71
N VAL A 33 1.75 -4.15 18.52
CA VAL A 33 1.68 -3.34 19.74
C VAL A 33 2.01 -1.90 19.38
N TYR A 34 1.28 -0.93 19.95
CA TYR A 34 1.29 0.47 19.53
C TYR A 34 2.70 1.07 19.43
N THR A 35 3.45 1.12 20.54
CA THR A 35 4.73 1.84 20.61
C THR A 35 5.80 1.23 19.68
N PRO A 36 6.05 -0.10 19.71
CA PRO A 36 7.00 -0.73 18.78
C PRO A 36 6.58 -0.55 17.31
N PHE A 37 5.29 -0.63 17.02
CA PHE A 37 4.78 -0.52 15.66
C PHE A 37 4.89 0.90 15.11
N LEU A 38 4.58 1.92 15.91
CA LEU A 38 4.75 3.31 15.55
C LEU A 38 6.23 3.62 15.24
N ALA A 39 7.14 3.16 16.10
CA ALA A 39 8.58 3.33 15.90
C ALA A 39 9.06 2.61 14.63
N PHE A 40 8.58 1.38 14.40
CA PHE A 40 8.85 0.62 13.18
C PHE A 40 8.38 1.37 11.93
N ILE A 41 7.12 1.84 11.92
CA ILE A 41 6.53 2.57 10.81
C ILE A 41 7.33 3.83 10.49
N LYS A 42 7.58 4.69 11.49
CA LYS A 42 8.31 5.95 11.29
C LYS A 42 9.69 5.70 10.69
N ARG A 43 10.40 4.67 11.17
CA ARG A 43 11.72 4.27 10.68
C ARG A 43 11.67 3.71 9.26
N GLN A 44 10.83 2.71 8.99
CA GLN A 44 10.85 2.01 7.70
C GLN A 44 10.26 2.84 6.56
N TRP A 45 9.20 3.59 6.83
CA TRP A 45 8.55 4.40 5.81
C TRP A 45 9.23 5.75 5.56
N LYS A 46 10.26 6.07 6.38
CA LYS A 46 11.05 7.30 6.31
C LYS A 46 10.15 8.54 6.22
N ILE A 47 9.16 8.61 7.11
CA ILE A 47 8.14 9.67 7.10
C ILE A 47 8.82 11.03 7.31
N ARG A 48 8.40 12.05 6.56
CA ARG A 48 8.92 13.42 6.63
C ARG A 48 8.07 14.29 7.56
N GLY A 49 6.75 14.16 7.48
CA GLY A 49 5.80 14.82 8.39
C GLY A 49 5.55 14.02 9.66
N ASP A 50 4.49 14.36 10.40
CA ASP A 50 4.00 13.49 11.46
C ASP A 50 2.88 12.56 10.97
N ILE A 51 2.58 11.56 11.81
CA ILE A 51 1.52 10.59 11.59
C ILE A 51 0.74 10.33 12.87
N GLN A 52 -0.54 10.05 12.70
CA GLN A 52 -1.39 9.50 13.74
C GLN A 52 -1.66 8.02 13.45
N LEU A 53 -1.31 7.15 14.39
CA LEU A 53 -1.55 5.72 14.31
C LEU A 53 -2.80 5.37 15.13
N PHE A 54 -3.71 4.61 14.53
CA PHE A 54 -4.87 4.05 15.19
C PHE A 54 -4.80 2.54 15.05
N LEU A 55 -4.70 1.82 16.16
CA LEU A 55 -4.78 0.36 16.16
C LEU A 55 -6.23 -0.09 16.31
N GLN A 56 -6.58 -1.14 15.59
CA GLN A 56 -7.85 -1.84 15.70
C GLN A 56 -7.58 -3.32 15.97
N GLY A 57 -8.57 -4.02 16.52
CA GLY A 57 -8.48 -5.47 16.71
C GLY A 57 -8.21 -6.22 15.40
N ASN A 58 -7.81 -7.50 15.52
CA ASN A 58 -7.52 -8.40 14.39
C ASN A 58 -6.34 -7.97 13.49
N GLY A 59 -5.41 -7.19 14.05
CA GLY A 59 -4.19 -6.76 13.35
C GLY A 59 -4.40 -5.59 12.39
N PHE A 60 -5.61 -5.01 12.37
CA PHE A 60 -5.93 -3.82 11.59
C PHE A 60 -5.36 -2.56 12.21
N PHE A 61 -5.01 -1.61 11.36
CA PHE A 61 -4.59 -0.29 11.76
C PHE A 61 -4.94 0.74 10.70
N MET A 62 -5.02 2.00 11.12
CA MET A 62 -5.08 3.15 10.25
C MET A 62 -3.90 4.07 10.56
N VAL A 63 -3.30 4.64 9.51
CA VAL A 63 -2.32 5.71 9.65
C VAL A 63 -2.85 6.93 8.91
N HIS A 64 -2.98 8.04 9.63
CA HIS A 64 -3.28 9.34 9.05
C HIS A 64 -1.98 10.14 8.93
N PHE A 65 -1.78 10.75 7.77
CA PHE A 65 -0.55 11.46 7.44
C PHE A 65 -0.81 12.95 7.34
N ASP A 66 0.13 13.76 7.84
CA ASP A 66 0.11 15.21 7.61
C ASP A 66 0.40 15.54 6.14
N LEU A 67 1.35 14.83 5.54
CA LEU A 67 1.79 15.02 4.16
C LEU A 67 1.22 13.94 3.24
N VAL A 68 0.56 14.37 2.17
CA VAL A 68 -0.03 13.44 1.18
C VAL A 68 1.06 12.75 0.35
N GLU A 69 2.23 13.37 0.20
CA GLU A 69 3.42 12.84 -0.45
C GLU A 69 3.96 11.62 0.29
N ASP A 70 3.98 11.66 1.63
CA ASP A 70 4.37 10.53 2.45
C ASP A 70 3.37 9.38 2.29
N MET A 71 2.06 9.64 2.38
CA MET A 71 1.01 8.65 2.14
C MET A 71 1.18 7.96 0.77
N ARG A 72 1.38 8.75 -0.30
CA ARG A 72 1.59 8.22 -1.66
C ARG A 72 2.87 7.38 -1.75
N ARG A 73 3.96 7.82 -1.11
CA ARG A 73 5.23 7.08 -1.10
C ARG A 73 5.08 5.74 -0.38
N VAL A 74 4.38 5.71 0.76
CA VAL A 74 4.13 4.46 1.51
C VAL A 74 3.32 3.48 0.67
N LEU A 75 2.25 3.93 0.01
CA LEU A 75 1.44 3.05 -0.84
C LEU A 75 2.20 2.50 -2.04
N LYS A 76 3.12 3.29 -2.63
CA LYS A 76 3.91 2.88 -3.81
C LYS A 76 5.19 2.11 -3.46
N GLY A 77 5.71 2.25 -2.24
CA GLY A 77 7.03 1.76 -1.86
C GLY A 77 7.08 0.34 -1.29
N GLY A 78 5.95 -0.36 -1.17
CA GLY A 78 5.89 -1.73 -0.65
C GLY A 78 6.58 -2.77 -1.55
N PRO A 79 6.66 -4.04 -1.12
CA PRO A 79 6.03 -4.63 0.07
C PRO A 79 6.69 -4.20 1.39
N TRP A 80 5.89 -3.93 2.41
CA TRP A 80 6.37 -3.66 3.77
C TRP A 80 6.21 -4.90 4.62
N THR A 81 7.20 -5.23 5.45
CA THR A 81 7.17 -6.41 6.30
C THR A 81 7.63 -6.11 7.71
N MET A 82 6.92 -6.56 8.73
CA MET A 82 7.38 -6.57 10.12
C MET A 82 7.54 -8.02 10.57
N ASP A 83 8.74 -8.39 11.02
CA ASP A 83 9.07 -9.77 11.42
C ASP A 83 8.73 -10.79 10.33
N ASN A 84 9.12 -10.48 9.09
CA ASN A 84 8.82 -11.27 7.87
C ASN A 84 7.33 -11.47 7.59
N ARG A 85 6.44 -10.66 8.19
CA ARG A 85 5.00 -10.68 7.92
C ARG A 85 4.62 -9.46 7.08
N PRO A 86 4.08 -9.67 5.87
CA PRO A 86 3.76 -8.58 4.98
C PRO A 86 2.59 -7.74 5.49
N PHE A 87 2.59 -6.48 5.11
CA PHE A 87 1.50 -5.56 5.33
C PHE A 87 0.63 -5.53 4.08
N VAL A 88 -0.68 -5.56 4.30
CA VAL A 88 -1.66 -5.24 3.27
C VAL A 88 -2.08 -3.80 3.51
N LEU A 89 -1.84 -2.91 2.55
CA LEU A 89 -2.14 -1.49 2.67
C LEU A 89 -3.11 -1.04 1.58
N LYS A 90 -4.09 -0.22 1.93
CA LYS A 90 -5.01 0.43 0.99
C LYS A 90 -5.22 1.88 1.39
N LYS A 91 -5.39 2.76 0.39
CA LYS A 91 -5.84 4.13 0.65
C LYS A 91 -7.23 4.07 1.27
N TRP A 92 -7.47 4.84 2.32
CA TRP A 92 -8.78 4.95 2.92
C TRP A 92 -9.76 5.67 1.96
N PHE A 93 -10.99 5.18 1.89
CA PHE A 93 -12.14 5.86 1.31
C PHE A 93 -13.42 5.44 2.05
N PRO A 94 -14.53 6.21 1.97
CA PRO A 94 -15.71 6.00 2.82
C PRO A 94 -16.37 4.62 2.74
N SER A 95 -16.18 3.89 1.64
CA SER A 95 -16.70 2.52 1.46
C SER A 95 -15.66 1.42 1.74
N VAL A 96 -14.46 1.75 2.22
CA VAL A 96 -13.49 0.73 2.65
C VAL A 96 -14.00 0.05 3.91
N ARG A 97 -14.10 -1.27 3.85
CA ARG A 97 -14.32 -2.11 5.04
C ARG A 97 -12.97 -2.51 5.61
N MET A 98 -12.80 -2.35 6.92
CA MET A 98 -11.66 -2.90 7.66
C MET A 98 -11.98 -4.32 8.10
N GLU A 99 -12.16 -5.19 7.12
CA GLU A 99 -12.37 -6.61 7.29
C GLU A 99 -11.18 -7.33 6.68
N GLN A 100 -10.84 -8.50 7.23
CA GLN A 100 -9.88 -9.38 6.57
C GLN A 100 -10.59 -9.86 5.31
N GLU A 101 -10.33 -9.18 4.19
CA GLU A 101 -10.60 -9.77 2.90
C GLU A 101 -9.98 -11.17 2.95
N ARG A 102 -10.75 -12.18 2.54
CA ARG A 102 -10.19 -13.50 2.26
C ARG A 102 -9.21 -13.30 1.11
N LEU A 103 -8.01 -12.83 1.42
CA LEU A 103 -6.94 -12.64 0.45
C LEU A 103 -6.51 -14.04 0.04
N THR A 104 -7.10 -14.51 -1.04
CA THR A 104 -6.66 -15.73 -1.74
C THR A 104 -5.30 -15.50 -2.42
N SER A 105 -4.96 -14.24 -2.69
CA SER A 105 -3.68 -13.81 -3.24
C SER A 105 -3.34 -12.38 -2.82
N VAL A 106 -2.05 -12.06 -2.71
CA VAL A 106 -1.54 -10.70 -2.43
C VAL A 106 -0.57 -10.31 -3.54
N PRO A 107 -0.75 -9.14 -4.20
CA PRO A 107 0.22 -8.67 -5.16
C PRO A 107 1.53 -8.32 -4.46
N ILE A 108 2.64 -8.86 -4.94
CA ILE A 108 3.99 -8.56 -4.45
C ILE A 108 4.83 -7.92 -5.56
N TRP A 109 5.73 -7.01 -5.19
CA TRP A 109 6.76 -6.51 -6.10
C TRP A 109 7.97 -7.44 -6.07
N VAL A 110 8.32 -7.98 -7.23
CA VAL A 110 9.53 -8.77 -7.43
C VAL A 110 10.54 -7.88 -8.15
N LYS A 111 11.79 -7.87 -7.69
CA LYS A 111 12.90 -7.19 -8.35
C LYS A 111 13.86 -8.24 -8.90
N PHE A 112 14.34 -8.03 -10.11
CA PHE A 112 15.30 -8.91 -10.77
C PHE A 112 16.65 -8.21 -10.89
N PRO A 113 17.54 -8.34 -9.89
CA PRO A 113 18.88 -7.76 -9.96
C PRO A 113 19.73 -8.51 -10.99
N ASN A 114 20.68 -7.80 -11.60
CA ASN A 114 21.72 -8.37 -12.48
C ASN A 114 21.21 -9.08 -13.75
N LEU A 115 19.99 -8.77 -14.23
CA LEU A 115 19.57 -9.23 -15.56
C LEU A 115 20.39 -8.51 -16.65
N PRO A 116 20.91 -9.22 -17.67
CA PRO A 116 21.52 -8.58 -18.83
C PRO A 116 20.57 -7.57 -19.51
N LEU A 117 21.07 -6.41 -19.95
CA LEU A 117 20.18 -5.36 -20.51
C LEU A 117 19.35 -5.82 -21.71
N HIS A 118 19.86 -6.75 -22.53
CA HIS A 118 19.14 -7.26 -23.70
C HIS A 118 17.86 -8.04 -23.35
N ILE A 119 17.64 -8.43 -22.09
CA ILE A 119 16.40 -9.08 -21.63
C ILE A 119 15.46 -8.14 -20.87
N TRP A 120 15.77 -6.84 -20.78
CA TRP A 120 14.94 -5.82 -20.11
C TRP A 120 13.76 -5.35 -20.96
N ILE A 121 13.40 -6.11 -22.00
CA ILE A 121 12.19 -5.87 -22.78
C ILE A 121 10.98 -6.47 -22.08
N LYS A 122 9.82 -5.83 -22.26
CA LYS A 122 8.58 -6.16 -21.57
C LYS A 122 8.19 -7.63 -21.72
N GLU A 123 8.39 -8.21 -22.90
CA GLU A 123 8.06 -9.60 -23.21
C GLU A 123 8.94 -10.57 -22.41
N CYS A 124 10.25 -10.30 -22.32
CA CYS A 124 11.20 -11.12 -21.58
C CYS A 124 10.98 -11.04 -20.07
N LEU A 125 10.83 -9.82 -19.54
CA LEU A 125 10.51 -9.60 -18.12
C LEU A 125 9.17 -10.22 -17.74
N GLY A 126 8.15 -10.10 -18.61
CA GLY A 126 6.85 -10.74 -18.42
C GLY A 126 6.96 -12.26 -18.36
N LYS A 127 7.77 -12.88 -19.24
CA LYS A 127 8.04 -14.33 -19.21
C LYS A 127 8.76 -14.76 -17.94
N ILE A 128 9.78 -14.04 -17.50
CA ILE A 128 10.50 -14.36 -16.25
C ILE A 128 9.57 -14.22 -15.05
N ALA A 129 8.83 -13.12 -14.97
CA ALA A 129 7.87 -12.88 -13.90
C ALA A 129 6.75 -13.94 -13.88
N SER A 130 6.35 -14.46 -15.05
CA SER A 130 5.33 -15.52 -15.15
C SER A 130 5.74 -16.84 -14.48
N ALA A 131 7.04 -17.10 -14.34
CA ALA A 131 7.55 -18.25 -13.59
C ALA A 131 7.37 -18.10 -12.07
N VAL A 132 7.28 -16.86 -11.56
CA VAL A 132 7.02 -16.56 -10.15
C VAL A 132 5.52 -16.52 -9.85
N GLY A 133 4.72 -16.01 -10.78
CA GLY A 133 3.27 -15.92 -10.67
C GLY A 133 2.68 -15.04 -11.77
N THR A 134 1.41 -14.62 -11.64
CA THR A 134 0.78 -13.75 -12.65
C THR A 134 1.33 -12.33 -12.58
N PRO A 135 2.06 -11.82 -13.60
CA PRO A 135 2.57 -10.46 -13.59
C PRO A 135 1.41 -9.46 -13.68
N LEU A 136 1.38 -8.47 -12.77
CA LEU A 136 0.28 -7.50 -12.70
C LEU A 136 0.68 -6.14 -13.27
N PHE A 137 1.86 -5.64 -12.86
CA PHE A 137 2.37 -4.32 -13.23
C PHE A 137 3.89 -4.35 -13.33
N MET A 138 4.44 -3.41 -14.10
CA MET A 138 5.87 -3.11 -14.20
C MET A 138 6.11 -1.70 -13.66
N ASP A 139 7.21 -1.46 -12.94
CA ASP A 139 7.46 -0.10 -12.46
C ASP A 139 7.81 0.85 -13.61
N THR A 140 7.45 2.12 -13.44
CA THR A 140 7.57 3.13 -14.51
C THR A 140 9.02 3.30 -14.98
N ALA A 141 10.00 3.13 -14.09
CA ALA A 141 11.40 3.30 -14.47
C ALA A 141 11.86 2.19 -15.41
N THR A 142 11.47 0.93 -15.14
CA THR A 142 11.72 -0.23 -16.00
C THR A 142 10.95 -0.12 -17.31
N GLN A 143 9.69 0.33 -17.28
CA GLN A 143 8.89 0.55 -18.49
C GLN A 143 9.48 1.62 -19.41
N MET A 144 10.05 2.68 -18.85
CA MET A 144 10.67 3.78 -19.60
C MET A 144 12.17 3.57 -19.82
N GLU A 145 12.74 2.45 -19.39
CA GLU A 145 14.18 2.13 -19.48
C GLU A 145 15.10 3.22 -18.86
N THR A 146 14.60 3.92 -17.85
CA THR A 146 15.29 5.08 -17.23
C THR A 146 16.23 4.71 -16.08
N ARG A 147 16.31 3.42 -15.73
CA ARG A 147 17.18 2.86 -14.68
C ARG A 147 17.78 1.55 -15.17
N ILE A 148 19.05 1.27 -14.87
CA ILE A 148 19.77 0.04 -15.30
C ILE A 148 20.27 -0.83 -14.12
N SER A 149 19.91 -0.51 -12.88
CA SER A 149 20.39 -1.23 -11.70
C SER A 149 19.60 -2.51 -11.38
N PHE A 150 18.30 -2.53 -11.66
CA PHE A 150 17.43 -3.70 -11.61
C PHE A 150 16.15 -3.44 -12.41
N ALA A 151 15.57 -4.50 -12.94
CA ALA A 151 14.23 -4.53 -13.51
C ALA A 151 13.20 -5.05 -12.50
#